data_AF-I4YRP5-F1
#
_entry.id   AF-I4YRP5-F1
#
_cell.length_a   1.000
_cell.length_b   1.000
_cell.length_c   1.000
_cell.angle_alpha   90.00
_cell.angle_beta   90.00
_cell.angle_gamma   90.00
#
_symmetry.space_group_name_H-M   'P 1'
#
loop_
_entity.id
_entity.type
_entity.pdbx_description
1 polymer ?
#
loop_
_entity_poly.entity_id
_entity_poly.type
_entity_poly.pdbx_seq_one_letter_code
_entity_poly.pdbx_strand_id
1 'polypeptide(L)'
;MEVFYEVEDLKRYRTRKRKQREYQAAYRERLKDDGAPDREDIAAAFLRGLLKLWAVAPDNASDFKERILDDMGRGRFSREQASKVLDGMIERERERIRRAKKREEG
;
A
#
# COMPACT_ATOMS: atom_id res chain seq x y z
N MET A 1 -11.71 -33.20 3.04
CA MET A 1 -12.01 -32.92 4.45
C MET A 1 -12.71 -31.57 4.48
N GLU A 2 -14.03 -31.55 4.44
CA GLU A 2 -14.82 -30.31 4.44
C GLU A 2 -14.79 -29.69 5.85
N VAL A 3 -14.25 -28.48 5.96
CA VAL A 3 -14.26 -27.72 7.22
C VAL A 3 -15.61 -27.01 7.31
N PHE A 4 -16.57 -27.64 7.98
CA PHE A 4 -17.81 -26.98 8.40
C PHE A 4 -17.45 -25.95 9.48
N TYR A 5 -17.34 -24.67 9.10
CA TYR A 5 -17.26 -23.60 10.08
C TYR A 5 -18.58 -23.51 10.82
N GLU A 6 -18.60 -23.83 12.11
CA GLU A 6 -19.75 -23.62 12.96
C GLU A 6 -20.18 -22.15 12.89
N VAL A 7 -21.48 -21.92 12.73
CA VAL A 7 -22.07 -20.58 12.54
C VAL A 7 -21.64 -19.59 13.66
N GLU A 8 -21.31 -20.11 14.84
CA GLU A 8 -20.76 -19.33 15.96
C GLU A 8 -19.34 -18.80 15.72
N ASP A 9 -18.44 -19.58 15.13
CA ASP A 9 -17.08 -19.13 14.82
C ASP A 9 -17.09 -18.03 13.76
N LEU A 10 -18.01 -18.12 12.80
CA LEU A 10 -18.22 -17.07 11.81
C LEU A 10 -18.71 -15.76 12.46
N LYS A 11 -19.60 -15.85 13.46
CA LYS A 11 -20.10 -14.68 14.22
C LYS A 11 -18.98 -14.06 15.08
N ARG A 12 -18.15 -14.88 15.73
CA ARG A 12 -17.00 -14.42 16.53
C ARG A 12 -15.95 -13.73 15.65
N TYR A 13 -15.63 -14.32 14.50
CA TYR A 13 -14.71 -13.72 13.51
C TYR A 13 -15.21 -12.37 13.00
N ARG A 14 -16.49 -12.28 12.59
CA ARG A 14 -17.11 -11.02 12.14
C ARG A 14 -17.07 -9.95 13.22
N THR A 15 -17.36 -10.31 14.46
CA THR A 15 -17.34 -9.39 15.60
C THR A 15 -15.93 -8.86 15.88
N ARG A 16 -14.91 -9.74 15.87
CA ARG A 16 -13.51 -9.33 16.04
C ARG A 16 -13.07 -8.37 14.93
N LYS A 17 -13.41 -8.68 13.68
CA LYS A 17 -13.08 -7.85 12.52
C LYS A 17 -13.78 -6.47 12.57
N ARG A 18 -15.02 -6.42 13.09
CA ARG A 18 -15.75 -5.15 13.30
C ARG A 18 -15.05 -4.28 14.34
N LYS A 19 -14.74 -4.84 15.51
CA LYS A 19 -14.00 -4.12 16.57
C LYS A 19 -12.63 -3.63 16.10
N GLN A 20 -11.93 -4.42 15.28
CA GLN A 20 -10.65 -4.01 14.72
C GLN A 20 -10.79 -2.80 13.77
N ARG A 21 -11.84 -2.77 12.94
CA ARG A 21 -12.15 -1.62 12.08
C ARG A 21 -12.54 -0.38 12.87
N GLU A 22 -13.37 -0.55 13.90
CA GLU A 22 -13.78 0.54 14.81
C GLU A 22 -12.56 1.14 15.52
N TYR A 23 -11.65 0.29 16.02
CA TYR A 23 -10.40 0.73 16.66
C TYR A 23 -9.49 1.49 15.68
N GLN A 24 -9.30 0.97 14.47
CA GLN A 24 -8.50 1.64 13.45
C GLN A 24 -9.12 2.97 13.00
N ALA A 25 -10.45 3.05 12.95
CA ALA A 25 -11.16 4.28 12.61
C ALA A 25 -10.97 5.34 13.71
N ALA A 26 -11.21 4.98 14.98
CA ALA A 26 -11.03 5.86 16.13
C ALA A 26 -9.56 6.32 16.29
N TYR A 27 -8.60 5.43 16.03
CA TYR A 27 -7.18 5.77 16.03
C TYR A 27 -6.84 6.81 14.94
N ARG A 28 -7.34 6.62 13.72
CA ARG A 28 -7.16 7.58 12.62
C ARG A 28 -7.86 8.91 12.87
N GLU A 29 -9.00 8.89 13.55
CA GLU A 29 -9.74 10.09 13.93
C GLU A 29 -8.95 10.92 14.95
N ARG A 30 -8.40 10.29 15.99
CA ARG A 30 -7.49 10.96 16.93
C ARG A 30 -6.25 11.56 16.27
N LEU A 31 -5.63 10.83 15.35
CA LEU A 31 -4.46 11.35 14.60
C LEU A 31 -4.80 12.57 13.75
N LYS A 32 -6.04 12.65 13.22
CA LYS A 32 -6.50 13.84 12.49
C LYS A 32 -6.71 15.03 13.41
N ASP A 33 -7.29 14.80 14.59
CA ASP A 33 -7.52 15.84 15.60
C ASP A 33 -6.19 16.40 16.15
N ASP A 34 -5.19 15.52 16.34
CA ASP A 34 -3.84 15.89 16.78
C ASP A 34 -2.99 16.54 15.66
N GLY A 35 -3.46 16.49 14.40
CA GLY A 35 -2.78 17.07 13.24
C GLY A 35 -1.40 16.46 12.92
N ALA A 36 -1.04 15.36 13.56
CA ALA A 36 0.28 14.73 13.45
C ALA A 36 0.21 13.48 12.56
N PRO A 37 0.99 13.42 11.46
CA PRO A 37 1.04 12.21 10.65
C PRO A 37 1.76 11.11 11.43
N ASP A 38 1.25 9.88 11.34
CA ASP A 38 1.97 8.75 11.89
C ASP A 38 3.05 8.24 10.92
N ARG A 39 3.83 7.25 11.37
CA ARG A 39 4.89 6.65 10.54
C ARG A 39 4.36 6.07 9.23
N GLU A 40 3.15 5.50 9.24
CA GLU A 40 2.52 4.90 8.05
C GLU A 40 2.06 5.97 7.08
N ASP A 41 1.53 7.10 7.57
CA ASP A 41 1.16 8.25 6.74
C ASP A 41 2.38 8.83 6.01
N ILE A 42 3.48 9.01 6.73
CA ILE A 42 4.76 9.48 6.17
C ILE A 42 5.27 8.50 5.13
N ALA A 43 5.33 7.20 5.45
CA ALA A 43 5.78 6.17 4.52
C ALA A 43 4.89 6.11 3.26
N ALA A 44 3.57 6.25 3.42
CA ALA A 44 2.64 6.28 2.30
C ALA A 44 2.84 7.53 1.43
N ALA A 45 3.15 8.69 2.02
CA ALA A 45 3.47 9.90 1.26
C ALA A 45 4.75 9.74 0.44
N PHE A 46 5.82 9.20 1.04
CA PHE A 46 7.07 8.89 0.33
C PHE A 46 6.83 7.91 -0.82
N LEU A 47 6.12 6.81 -0.56
CA LEU A 47 5.83 5.81 -1.58
C LEU A 47 5.04 6.40 -2.76
N ARG A 48 4.03 7.24 -2.50
CA ARG A 48 3.29 7.94 -3.57
C ARG A 48 4.22 8.82 -4.42
N GLY A 49 5.11 9.58 -3.78
CA GLY A 49 6.08 10.42 -4.48
C GLY A 49 7.02 9.62 -5.37
N LEU A 50 7.56 8.51 -4.86
CA LEU A 50 8.47 7.62 -5.59
C LEU A 50 7.78 6.92 -6.76
N LEU A 51 6.56 6.42 -6.56
CA LEU A 51 5.78 5.81 -7.65
C LEU A 51 5.53 6.80 -8.78
N LYS A 52 5.20 8.06 -8.46
CA LYS A 52 5.02 9.11 -9.45
C LYS A 52 6.34 9.42 -10.18
N LEU A 53 7.46 9.47 -9.45
CA LEU A 53 8.80 9.67 -10.01
C LEU A 53 9.13 8.56 -11.03
N TRP A 54 9.05 7.29 -10.63
CA TRP A 54 9.33 6.15 -11.50
C TRP A 54 8.32 5.97 -12.64
N ALA A 55 7.09 6.41 -12.45
CA ALA A 55 6.09 6.40 -13.52
C ALA A 55 6.48 7.36 -14.66
N VAL A 56 7.01 8.54 -14.33
CA VAL A 56 7.38 9.59 -15.30
C VAL A 56 8.81 9.42 -15.83
N ALA A 57 9.74 9.04 -14.96
CA ALA A 57 11.17 8.89 -15.24
C ALA A 57 11.66 7.55 -14.64
N PRO A 58 11.59 6.44 -15.41
CA PRO A 58 11.81 5.09 -14.90
C PRO A 58 13.21 4.84 -14.31
N ASP A 59 14.21 5.54 -14.84
CA ASP A 59 15.61 5.38 -14.44
C ASP A 59 16.01 6.24 -13.23
N ASN A 60 15.14 7.19 -12.83
CA ASN A 60 15.44 8.03 -11.67
C ASN A 60 15.40 7.22 -10.37
N ALA A 61 16.41 7.45 -9.52
CA ALA A 61 16.52 6.77 -8.22
C ALA A 61 16.46 5.23 -8.33
N SER A 62 16.99 4.65 -9.42
CA SER A 62 17.09 3.20 -9.62
C SER A 62 17.87 2.51 -8.49
N ASP A 63 18.99 3.09 -8.05
CA ASP A 63 19.77 2.59 -6.89
C ASP A 63 18.92 2.52 -5.61
N PHE A 64 18.01 3.48 -5.43
CA PHE A 64 17.10 3.48 -4.28
C PHE A 64 16.04 2.38 -4.41
N LYS A 65 15.53 2.15 -5.62
CA LYS A 65 14.64 1.01 -5.93
C LYS A 65 15.32 -0.32 -5.59
N GLU A 66 16.56 -0.51 -6.03
CA GLU A 66 17.32 -1.73 -5.76
C GLU A 66 17.57 -1.95 -4.28
N ARG A 67 17.94 -0.90 -3.52
CA ARG A 67 18.09 -1.00 -2.06
C ARG A 67 16.81 -1.45 -1.35
N ILE A 68 15.66 -0.92 -1.75
CA ILE A 68 14.37 -1.35 -1.19
C ILE A 68 14.13 -2.84 -1.48
N LEU A 69 14.41 -3.28 -2.71
CA LEU A 69 14.21 -4.68 -3.09
C LEU A 69 15.16 -5.63 -2.36
N ASP A 70 16.41 -5.21 -2.14
CA ASP A 70 17.37 -5.96 -1.34
C ASP A 70 16.95 -6.06 0.12
N ASP A 71 16.48 -4.97 0.73
CA ASP A 71 15.98 -4.99 2.12
C ASP A 71 14.73 -5.85 2.27
N MET A 72 13.83 -5.84 1.28
CA MET A 72 12.67 -6.75 1.25
C MET A 72 13.11 -8.22 1.13
N GLY A 73 14.14 -8.48 0.31
CA GLY A 73 14.75 -9.80 0.10
C GLY A 73 15.47 -10.36 1.32
N ARG A 74 16.05 -9.49 2.17
CA ARG A 74 16.62 -9.86 3.47
C ARG A 74 15.56 -10.21 4.51
N GLY A 75 14.34 -9.73 4.30
CA GLY A 75 13.19 -10.02 5.15
C GLY A 75 12.56 -11.38 4.87
N ARG A 76 11.23 -11.43 4.92
CA ARG A 76 10.44 -12.67 4.70
C ARG A 76 9.95 -12.81 3.26
N PHE A 77 10.31 -11.90 2.36
CA PHE A 77 9.74 -11.82 1.03
C PHE A 77 10.77 -12.18 -0.03
N SER A 78 10.34 -12.85 -1.10
CA SER A 78 11.18 -13.05 -2.27
C SER A 78 11.42 -11.70 -2.96
N ARG A 79 12.69 -11.39 -3.27
CA ARG A 79 13.08 -10.19 -4.03
C ARG A 79 12.34 -10.13 -5.37
N GLU A 80 12.21 -11.27 -6.06
CA GLU A 80 11.51 -11.36 -7.34
C GLU A 80 10.03 -10.99 -7.20
N GLN A 81 9.37 -11.54 -6.17
CA GLN A 81 7.96 -11.22 -5.90
C GLN A 81 7.78 -9.76 -5.50
N ALA A 82 8.68 -9.21 -4.67
CA ALA A 82 8.67 -7.80 -4.29
C ALA A 82 8.84 -6.88 -5.51
N SER A 83 9.78 -7.22 -6.42
CA SER A 83 10.01 -6.49 -7.66
C SER A 83 8.75 -6.48 -8.54
N LYS A 84 8.15 -7.66 -8.77
CA LYS A 84 6.92 -7.80 -9.55
C LYS A 84 5.75 -6.98 -8.98
N VAL A 85 5.59 -6.96 -7.66
CA VAL A 85 4.56 -6.15 -7.00
C VAL A 85 4.84 -4.66 -7.20
N LEU A 86 6.10 -4.23 -7.01
CA LEU A 86 6.50 -2.83 -7.17
C LEU A 86 6.31 -2.34 -8.61
N ASP A 87 6.73 -3.13 -9.60
CA ASP A 87 6.53 -2.81 -11.02
C ASP A 87 5.04 -2.68 -11.35
N GLY A 88 4.20 -3.57 -10.81
CA GLY A 88 2.75 -3.46 -10.93
C GLY A 88 2.17 -2.19 -10.29
N MET A 89 2.79 -1.67 -9.22
CA MET A 89 2.39 -0.40 -8.61
C MET A 89 2.77 0.79 -9.50
N ILE A 90 3.96 0.76 -10.09
CA ILE A 90 4.45 1.81 -11.00
C ILE A 90 3.56 1.87 -12.25
N GLU A 91 3.21 0.73 -12.84
CA GLU A 91 2.37 0.70 -14.04
C GLU A 91 0.96 1.26 -13.79
N ARG A 92 0.36 0.93 -12.64
CA ARG A 92 -0.93 1.53 -12.24
C ARG A 92 -0.85 3.05 -12.10
N GLU A 93 0.27 3.57 -11.58
CA GLU A 93 0.46 5.02 -11.46
C GLU A 93 0.68 5.67 -12.83
N ARG A 94 1.40 5.01 -13.76
CA ARG A 94 1.51 5.47 -15.16
C ARG A 94 0.15 5.57 -15.83
N GLU A 95 -0.69 4.55 -15.68
CA GLU A 95 -2.05 4.59 -16.22
C GLU A 95 -2.87 5.73 -15.62
N ARG A 96 -2.77 5.95 -14.30
CA ARG A 96 -3.46 7.05 -13.63
C ARG A 96 -3.05 8.40 -14.20
N ILE A 97 -1.76 8.63 -14.38
CA ILE A 97 -1.22 9.86 -14.99
C ILE A 97 -1.72 10.01 -16.44
N ARG A 98 -1.68 8.94 -17.23
CA ARG A 98 -2.18 8.95 -18.63
C ARG A 98 -3.66 9.30 -18.69
N ARG A 99 -4.49 8.77 -17.79
CA ARG A 99 -5.92 9.08 -17.72
C ARG A 99 -6.19 10.51 -17.26
N ALA A 100 -5.37 11.05 -16.35
CA ALA A 100 -5.48 12.44 -15.93
C ALA A 100 -5.19 13.40 -17.08
N LYS A 101 -4.09 13.20 -17.82
CA LYS A 101 -3.75 14.01 -19.00
C LYS A 101 -4.86 14.01 -20.07
N LYS A 102 -5.41 12.82 -20.38
CA LYS A 102 -6.54 12.71 -21.33
C LYS A 102 -7.79 13.48 -20.92
N ARG A 103 -8.01 13.72 -19.62
CA ARG A 103 -9.14 14.52 -19.11
C ARG A 103 -8.86 16.02 -19.12
N GLU A 104 -7.60 16.41 -19.10
CA GLU A 104 -7.18 17.81 -19.20
C GLU A 104 -7.17 18.29 -20.67
N GLU A 105 -6.98 17.36 -21.60
CA GLU A 105 -6.90 17.61 -23.05
C GLU A 105 -8.25 17.56 -23.79
N GLY A 106 -9.34 17.12 -23.15
CA GLY A 106 -10.67 16.97 -23.76
C GLY A 106 -11.76 17.67 -22.97
#